data_AF-A0A941WHH2-F1
#
_entry.id   AF-A0A941WHH2-F1
#
_cell.length_a   1.000
_cell.length_b   1.000
_cell.length_c   1.000
_cell.angle_alpha   90.00
_cell.angle_beta   90.00
_cell.angle_gamma   90.00
#
_symmetry.space_group_name_H-M   'P 1'
#
loop_
_entity.id
_entity.type
_entity.pdbx_description
1 polymer ?
#
loop_
_entity_poly.entity_id
_entity_poly.type
_entity_poly.pdbx_seq_one_letter_code
_entity_poly.pdbx_strand_id
1 'polypeptide(L)'
;MKRILISLLIISLGMVQLKGQEINTSVEKVYVVFKTHLDVGFTDLSSVVTQRYITEFIPKALDVSEKLRAENASEKYVWTTGAWLIWKYLHTASPKEVERLEAAIRRGDIVWNSVPYTVESESMNRDLFETCLLLSHKLDEKYGKKTIAAKMTDVPGHTRSIVAPMSRAGIRFLHIGVNPACPIPGVPEFCRWRDTDGSELILVYQQDYGSENILPGGKAVISINFTGDNHGPHPYEKVKAIYADLHKRYPKARLIASSFNEIAEELIAMQDQLPVVTSEIGDTWIYGYGSAPIRMAKFRALSELYSQWLRGKKIDKNSDAALNFALELGLIAEHTQGVDV
;
A
#
# COMPACT_ATOMS: atom_id res chain seq x y z
N MET A 1 -49.08 -21.51 -18.85
CA MET A 1 -48.54 -21.16 -17.52
C MET A 1 -47.04 -21.43 -17.52
N LYS A 2 -46.22 -20.41 -17.77
CA LYS A 2 -44.75 -20.51 -17.79
C LYS A 2 -44.24 -20.44 -16.34
N ARG A 3 -43.55 -21.48 -15.87
CA ARG A 3 -42.88 -21.50 -14.57
C ARG A 3 -41.59 -20.71 -14.68
N ILE A 4 -41.50 -19.62 -13.93
CA ILE A 4 -40.29 -18.81 -13.76
C ILE A 4 -39.36 -19.57 -12.83
N LEU A 5 -38.18 -19.97 -13.33
CA LEU A 5 -37.11 -20.54 -12.52
C LEU A 5 -36.36 -19.37 -11.86
N ILE A 6 -36.62 -19.13 -10.57
CA ILE A 6 -35.81 -18.21 -9.76
C ILE A 6 -34.52 -18.95 -9.42
N SER A 7 -33.42 -18.58 -10.09
CA SER A 7 -32.09 -19.06 -9.73
C SER A 7 -31.63 -18.26 -8.50
N LEU A 8 -31.62 -18.90 -7.34
CA LEU A 8 -30.98 -18.38 -6.14
C LEU A 8 -29.46 -18.31 -6.39
N LEU A 9 -28.95 -17.10 -6.54
CA LEU A 9 -27.52 -16.81 -6.49
C LEU A 9 -27.06 -17.04 -5.03
N ILE A 10 -26.54 -18.22 -4.74
CA ILE A 10 -25.87 -18.48 -3.46
C ILE A 10 -24.53 -17.75 -3.53
N ILE A 11 -24.48 -16.56 -2.95
CA ILE A 11 -23.21 -15.91 -2.59
C ILE A 11 -22.56 -16.83 -1.58
N SER A 12 -21.50 -17.54 -1.99
CA SER A 12 -20.63 -18.26 -1.09
C SER A 12 -19.92 -17.22 -0.20
N LEU A 13 -20.52 -16.87 0.93
CA LEU A 13 -19.76 -16.35 2.06
C LEU A 13 -18.74 -17.43 2.40
N GLY A 14 -17.47 -17.18 2.07
CA GLY A 14 -16.37 -17.98 2.56
C GLY A 14 -16.39 -17.95 4.08
N MET A 15 -16.94 -18.98 4.70
CA MET A 15 -16.55 -19.35 6.04
C MET A 15 -15.07 -19.72 5.95
N VAL A 16 -14.20 -18.77 6.26
CA VAL A 16 -12.81 -19.06 6.61
C VAL A 16 -12.89 -19.97 7.83
N GLN A 17 -12.82 -21.28 7.58
CA GLN A 17 -12.45 -22.23 8.62
C GLN A 17 -11.09 -21.77 9.13
N LEU A 18 -11.08 -21.17 10.32
CA LEU A 18 -9.88 -20.98 11.13
C LEU A 18 -9.34 -22.39 11.44
N LYS A 19 -8.58 -22.98 10.50
CA LYS A 19 -7.58 -23.97 10.87
C LYS A 19 -6.73 -23.28 11.91
N GLY A 20 -6.79 -23.75 13.16
CA GLY A 20 -5.93 -23.24 14.21
C GLY A 20 -4.48 -23.38 13.72
N GLN A 21 -3.86 -22.25 13.39
CA GLN A 21 -2.45 -22.22 13.02
C GLN A 21 -1.63 -22.80 14.18
N GLU A 22 -0.67 -23.65 13.86
CA GLU A 22 0.17 -24.32 14.84
C GLU A 22 1.00 -23.32 15.65
N ILE A 23 1.19 -23.60 16.95
CA ILE A 23 2.07 -22.83 17.81
C ILE A 23 3.51 -23.00 17.32
N ASN A 24 4.18 -21.89 17.01
CA ASN A 24 5.56 -21.89 16.58
C ASN A 24 6.45 -21.21 17.62
N THR A 25 7.34 -22.01 18.25
CA THR A 25 8.24 -21.54 19.31
C THR A 25 9.65 -21.20 18.82
N SER A 26 9.96 -21.41 17.53
CA SER A 26 11.26 -21.05 16.94
C SER A 26 11.31 -19.60 16.46
N VAL A 27 10.15 -18.96 16.30
CA VAL A 27 10.07 -17.54 15.92
C VAL A 27 10.48 -16.67 17.09
N GLU A 28 11.43 -15.77 16.84
CA GLU A 28 11.98 -14.82 17.82
C GLU A 28 11.32 -13.43 17.69
N LYS A 29 10.79 -13.11 16.51
CA LYS A 29 10.26 -11.77 16.19
C LYS A 29 9.05 -11.84 15.28
N VAL A 30 8.05 -11.01 15.55
CA VAL A 30 6.91 -10.80 14.64
C VAL A 30 6.76 -9.31 14.35
N TYR A 31 6.83 -8.93 13.09
CA TYR A 31 6.52 -7.59 12.60
C TYR A 31 5.01 -7.49 12.35
N VAL A 32 4.32 -6.65 13.11
CA VAL A 32 2.87 -6.46 13.05
C VAL A 32 2.58 -5.17 12.31
N VAL A 33 2.08 -5.29 11.08
CA VAL A 33 1.73 -4.16 10.21
C VAL A 33 0.22 -4.01 10.15
N PHE A 34 -0.30 -2.80 10.34
CA PHE A 34 -1.71 -2.50 10.15
C PHE A 34 -1.90 -1.60 8.93
N LYS A 35 -2.83 -1.96 8.05
CA LYS A 35 -3.16 -1.16 6.87
C LYS A 35 -4.63 -1.35 6.47
N THR A 36 -5.16 -0.35 5.79
CA THR A 36 -6.46 -0.40 5.11
C THR A 36 -6.24 -0.31 3.61
N HIS A 37 -6.99 -1.08 2.83
CA HIS A 37 -6.98 -0.95 1.37
C HIS A 37 -7.67 0.34 0.96
N LEU A 38 -6.98 1.12 0.13
CA LEU A 38 -7.55 2.31 -0.50
C LEU A 38 -7.88 1.95 -1.93
N ASP A 39 -9.17 1.99 -2.23
CA ASP A 39 -9.70 2.00 -3.58
C ASP A 39 -10.31 3.36 -3.81
N VAL A 40 -9.66 4.20 -4.59
CA VAL A 40 -10.10 5.59 -4.66
C VAL A 40 -11.53 5.68 -5.19
N GLY A 41 -11.91 4.94 -6.24
CA GLY A 41 -13.24 5.05 -6.84
C GLY A 41 -13.97 3.73 -7.10
N PHE A 42 -13.84 2.75 -6.19
CA PHE A 42 -14.56 1.48 -6.27
C PHE A 42 -15.86 1.46 -5.45
N THR A 43 -15.76 1.59 -4.13
CA THR A 43 -16.92 1.43 -3.22
C THR A 43 -17.92 2.59 -3.28
N ASP A 44 -17.47 3.75 -3.76
CA ASP A 44 -18.23 4.99 -3.91
C ASP A 44 -17.47 5.91 -4.91
N LEU A 45 -17.98 7.11 -5.15
CA LEU A 45 -17.24 8.14 -5.89
C LEU A 45 -15.90 8.47 -5.22
N SER A 46 -14.91 8.81 -6.04
CA SER A 46 -13.55 9.18 -5.63
C SER A 46 -13.53 10.30 -4.61
N SER A 47 -14.34 11.33 -4.86
CA SER A 47 -14.52 12.45 -3.94
C SER A 47 -15.10 12.01 -2.60
N VAL A 48 -16.06 11.09 -2.60
CA VAL A 48 -16.73 10.60 -1.38
C VAL A 48 -15.81 9.69 -0.57
N VAL A 49 -15.12 8.75 -1.21
CA VAL A 49 -14.13 7.89 -0.54
C VAL A 49 -13.02 8.75 0.06
N THR A 50 -12.45 9.66 -0.73
CA THR A 50 -11.39 10.58 -0.26
C THR A 50 -11.86 11.36 0.95
N GLN A 51 -13.06 11.96 0.88
CA GLN A 51 -13.62 12.71 2.00
C GLN A 51 -13.79 11.83 3.24
N ARG A 52 -14.27 10.59 3.10
CA ARG A 52 -14.43 9.64 4.21
C ARG A 52 -13.09 9.30 4.87
N TYR A 53 -12.02 9.17 4.10
CA TYR A 53 -10.68 9.02 4.68
C TYR A 53 -10.27 10.21 5.54
N ILE A 54 -10.55 11.43 5.08
CA ILE A 54 -10.20 12.67 5.79
C ILE A 54 -11.07 12.88 7.03
N THR A 55 -12.38 12.71 6.93
CA THR A 55 -13.30 13.06 8.02
C THR A 55 -13.55 11.93 8.99
N GLU A 56 -13.28 10.68 8.61
CA GLU A 56 -13.60 9.53 9.45
C GLU A 56 -12.43 8.58 9.68
N PHE A 57 -11.80 8.07 8.63
CA PHE A 57 -10.87 6.94 8.79
C PHE A 57 -9.54 7.33 9.43
N ILE A 58 -8.92 8.44 9.00
CA ILE A 58 -7.72 8.95 9.67
C ILE A 58 -8.02 9.34 11.12
N PRO A 59 -9.09 10.11 11.44
CA PRO A 59 -9.47 10.38 12.83
C PRO A 59 -9.69 9.12 13.68
N LYS A 60 -10.40 8.10 13.16
CA LYS A 60 -10.61 6.82 13.86
C LYS A 60 -9.29 6.08 14.10
N ALA A 61 -8.32 6.16 13.20
CA ALA A 61 -7.01 5.55 13.38
C ALA A 61 -6.21 6.26 14.50
N LEU A 62 -6.32 7.59 14.54
CA LEU A 62 -5.76 8.42 15.62
C LEU A 62 -6.38 8.03 16.96
N ASP A 63 -7.71 7.93 17.05
CA ASP A 63 -8.44 7.53 18.27
C ASP A 63 -7.91 6.20 18.84
N VAL A 64 -7.69 5.20 17.98
CA VAL A 64 -7.19 3.88 18.40
C VAL A 64 -5.78 3.98 18.97
N SER A 65 -4.89 4.72 18.29
CA SER A 65 -3.51 4.91 18.74
C SER A 65 -3.43 5.71 20.05
N GLU A 66 -4.27 6.74 20.21
CA GLU A 66 -4.35 7.58 21.40
C GLU A 66 -4.91 6.80 22.58
N LYS A 67 -5.94 5.96 22.36
CA LYS A 67 -6.49 5.09 23.39
C LYS A 67 -5.46 4.09 23.92
N LEU A 68 -4.75 3.38 23.03
CA LEU A 68 -3.68 2.46 23.42
C LEU A 68 -2.60 3.17 24.26
N ARG A 69 -2.26 4.41 23.91
CA ARG A 69 -1.29 5.22 24.68
C ARG A 69 -1.83 5.66 26.03
N ALA A 70 -3.07 6.12 26.10
CA ALA A 70 -3.70 6.57 27.35
C ALA A 70 -3.75 5.44 28.40
N GLU A 71 -3.87 4.19 27.94
CA GLU A 71 -3.87 3.00 28.79
C GLU A 71 -2.47 2.44 29.09
N ASN A 72 -1.41 3.07 28.58
CA ASN A 72 -0.04 2.54 28.61
C ASN A 72 0.04 1.08 28.10
N ALA A 73 -0.72 0.77 27.05
CA ALA A 73 -0.74 -0.55 26.45
C ALA A 73 0.66 -0.91 25.91
N SER A 74 1.01 -2.19 26.03
CA SER A 74 2.24 -2.73 25.41
C SER A 74 2.13 -2.78 23.89
N GLU A 75 0.92 -2.96 23.39
CA GLU A 75 0.55 -2.99 21.98
C GLU A 75 0.53 -1.59 21.39
N LYS A 76 0.98 -1.46 20.13
CA LYS A 76 0.89 -0.21 19.38
C LYS A 76 0.13 -0.41 18.09
N TYR A 77 -0.62 0.61 17.69
CA TYR A 77 -1.29 0.66 16.39
C TYR A 77 -0.51 1.60 15.47
N VAL A 78 0.43 1.02 14.72
CA VAL A 78 1.17 1.72 13.66
C VAL A 78 0.37 1.54 12.37
N TRP A 79 -0.46 2.52 12.03
CA TRP A 79 -1.33 2.43 10.87
C TRP A 79 -0.64 2.99 9.63
N THR A 80 -0.53 2.15 8.60
CA THR A 80 0.16 2.47 7.34
C THR A 80 -0.85 2.81 6.24
N THR A 81 -0.66 3.93 5.57
CA THR A 81 -1.43 4.31 4.36
C THR A 81 -0.51 4.57 3.16
N GLY A 82 -1.10 4.83 1.99
CA GLY A 82 -0.35 5.43 0.88
C GLY A 82 -0.09 6.91 1.17
N ALA A 83 1.05 7.43 0.71
CA ALA A 83 1.49 8.79 1.04
C ALA A 83 0.49 9.89 0.62
N TRP A 84 -0.33 9.65 -0.40
CA TRP A 84 -1.30 10.63 -0.92
C TRP A 84 -2.40 10.96 0.08
N LEU A 85 -2.86 10.00 0.89
CA LEU A 85 -3.87 10.27 1.92
C LEU A 85 -3.34 11.22 3.00
N ILE A 86 -2.07 11.06 3.39
CA ILE A 86 -1.41 11.98 4.32
C ILE A 86 -1.31 13.36 3.68
N TRP A 87 -0.86 13.43 2.43
CA TRP A 87 -0.77 14.68 1.67
C TRP A 87 -2.11 15.41 1.60
N LYS A 88 -3.19 14.71 1.21
CA LYS A 88 -4.53 15.28 1.13
C LYS A 88 -5.01 15.79 2.49
N TYR A 89 -4.85 15.00 3.54
CA TYR A 89 -5.25 15.40 4.89
C TYR A 89 -4.57 16.70 5.34
N LEU A 90 -3.25 16.82 5.11
CA LEU A 90 -2.49 18.02 5.46
C LEU A 90 -2.96 19.29 4.72
N HIS A 91 -3.59 19.15 3.56
CA HIS A 91 -4.05 20.27 2.73
C HIS A 91 -5.54 20.58 2.87
N THR A 92 -6.36 19.65 3.35
CA THR A 92 -7.82 19.81 3.37
C THR A 92 -8.44 19.77 4.78
N ALA A 93 -7.78 19.15 5.76
CA ALA A 93 -8.28 19.11 7.13
C ALA A 93 -8.11 20.46 7.85
N SER A 94 -8.86 20.66 8.94
CA SER A 94 -8.70 21.88 9.75
C SER A 94 -7.31 21.94 10.40
N PRO A 95 -6.77 23.13 10.73
CA PRO A 95 -5.45 23.25 11.36
C PRO A 95 -5.30 22.42 12.64
N LYS A 96 -6.36 22.31 13.45
CA LYS A 96 -6.39 21.48 14.67
C LYS A 96 -6.23 19.98 14.35
N GLU A 97 -6.94 19.51 13.33
CA GLU A 97 -6.87 18.11 12.91
C GLU A 97 -5.50 17.79 12.28
N VAL A 98 -4.95 18.73 11.50
CA VAL A 98 -3.57 18.64 10.98
C VAL A 98 -2.56 18.51 12.13
N GLU A 99 -2.64 19.37 13.16
CA GLU A 99 -1.75 19.30 14.32
C GLU A 99 -1.83 17.94 15.03
N ARG A 100 -3.05 17.40 15.17
CA ARG A 100 -3.30 16.07 15.75
C ARG A 100 -2.63 14.96 14.94
N LEU A 101 -2.79 14.97 13.61
CA LEU A 101 -2.12 14.01 12.73
C LEU A 101 -0.59 14.13 12.81
N GLU A 102 -0.05 15.35 12.76
CA GLU A 102 1.39 15.58 12.85
C GLU A 102 1.97 15.06 14.17
N ALA A 103 1.27 15.23 15.28
CA ALA A 103 1.67 14.68 16.57
C ALA A 103 1.74 13.14 16.52
N ALA A 104 0.78 12.47 15.88
CA ALA A 104 0.79 11.02 15.71
C ALA A 104 1.91 10.54 14.78
N ILE A 105 2.21 11.28 13.70
CA ILE A 105 3.35 11.00 12.80
C ILE A 105 4.68 11.10 13.57
N ARG A 106 4.88 12.16 14.36
CA ARG A 106 6.10 12.33 15.18
C ARG A 106 6.28 11.16 16.14
N ARG A 107 5.20 10.69 16.76
CA ARG A 107 5.18 9.51 17.65
C ARG A 107 5.35 8.16 16.94
N GLY A 108 5.17 8.12 15.61
CA GLY A 108 5.24 6.91 14.80
C GLY A 108 3.96 6.07 14.80
N ASP A 109 2.83 6.64 15.21
CA ASP A 109 1.54 5.94 15.25
C ASP A 109 0.87 5.90 13.86
N ILE A 110 1.15 6.90 13.02
CA ILE A 110 0.71 6.96 11.62
C ILE A 110 1.95 7.03 10.73
N VAL A 111 2.01 6.16 9.73
CA VAL A 111 3.11 6.06 8.77
C VAL A 111 2.57 5.91 7.35
N TRP A 112 3.42 6.16 6.36
CA TRP A 112 3.12 5.97 4.95
C TRP A 112 4.12 5.00 4.32
N ASN A 113 3.74 4.41 3.19
CA ASN A 113 4.68 3.76 2.28
C ASN A 113 5.09 4.74 1.16
N SER A 114 6.07 4.35 0.34
CA SER A 114 6.69 5.27 -0.63
C SER A 114 5.82 5.62 -1.84
N VAL A 115 4.77 4.85 -2.11
CA VAL A 115 3.85 5.08 -3.24
C VAL A 115 2.62 5.85 -2.76
N PRO A 116 2.06 6.77 -3.58
CA PRO A 116 0.91 7.56 -3.15
C PRO A 116 -0.35 6.71 -2.92
N TYR A 117 -0.57 5.76 -3.81
CA TYR A 117 -1.68 4.79 -3.87
C TYR A 117 -1.23 3.63 -4.78
N THR A 118 -1.99 2.53 -4.83
CA THR A 118 -1.75 1.47 -5.83
C THR A 118 -2.00 2.03 -7.22
N VAL A 119 -1.06 1.81 -8.15
CA VAL A 119 -1.23 2.19 -9.55
C VAL A 119 -1.25 0.96 -10.44
N GLU A 120 -1.91 1.09 -11.57
CA GLU A 120 -1.76 0.19 -12.71
C GLU A 120 -0.58 0.70 -13.54
N SER A 121 0.59 0.14 -13.25
CA SER A 121 1.89 0.71 -13.62
C SER A 121 2.07 0.95 -15.12
N GLU A 122 1.49 0.08 -15.94
CA GLU A 122 1.52 0.10 -17.40
C GLU A 122 0.76 1.29 -18.00
N SER A 123 -0.13 1.92 -17.21
CA SER A 123 -0.89 3.08 -17.65
C SER A 123 -0.07 4.38 -17.59
N MET A 124 0.91 4.47 -16.69
CA MET A 124 1.66 5.71 -16.42
C MET A 124 2.88 5.87 -17.32
N ASN A 125 3.23 7.12 -17.66
CA ASN A 125 4.54 7.41 -18.21
C ASN A 125 5.58 7.62 -17.08
N ARG A 126 6.87 7.54 -17.45
CA ARG A 126 7.98 7.60 -16.50
C ARG A 126 8.02 8.92 -15.71
N ASP A 127 7.82 10.05 -16.37
CA ASP A 127 7.90 11.37 -15.73
C ASP A 127 6.82 11.54 -14.67
N LEU A 128 5.59 11.11 -14.95
CA LEU A 128 4.48 11.13 -14.00
C LEU A 128 4.75 10.20 -12.81
N PHE A 129 5.17 8.96 -13.07
CA PHE A 129 5.46 7.97 -12.03
C PHE A 129 6.60 8.44 -11.11
N GLU A 130 7.72 8.92 -11.67
CA GLU A 130 8.85 9.42 -10.90
C GLU A 130 8.48 10.65 -10.05
N THR A 131 7.64 11.56 -10.55
CA THR A 131 7.16 12.69 -9.74
C THR A 131 6.27 12.20 -8.59
N CYS A 132 5.37 11.23 -8.81
CA CYS A 132 4.54 10.67 -7.75
C CYS A 132 5.36 10.09 -6.58
N LEU A 133 6.51 9.46 -6.88
CA LEU A 133 7.40 8.90 -5.85
C LEU A 133 8.04 9.97 -4.96
N LEU A 134 8.18 11.21 -5.44
CA LEU A 134 8.75 12.33 -4.66
C LEU A 134 7.89 12.70 -3.44
N LEU A 135 6.60 12.35 -3.44
CA LEU A 135 5.72 12.67 -2.33
C LEU A 135 6.24 12.14 -1.00
N SER A 136 6.67 10.87 -0.99
CA SER A 136 7.15 10.23 0.22
C SER A 136 8.41 10.93 0.77
N HIS A 137 9.33 11.34 -0.10
CA HIS A 137 10.50 12.13 0.29
C HIS A 137 10.14 13.49 0.89
N LYS A 138 9.13 14.16 0.34
CA LYS A 138 8.68 15.46 0.85
C LYS A 138 8.09 15.33 2.26
N LEU A 139 7.33 14.26 2.50
CA LEU A 139 6.82 13.94 3.84
C LEU A 139 7.95 13.52 4.79
N ASP A 140 8.88 12.72 4.31
CA ASP A 140 10.06 12.28 5.07
C ASP A 140 10.89 13.47 5.54
N GLU A 141 11.22 14.41 4.65
CA GLU A 141 11.94 15.65 4.97
C GLU A 141 11.18 16.48 6.01
N LYS A 142 9.87 16.68 5.81
CA LYS A 142 9.03 17.48 6.73
C LYS A 142 9.03 16.93 8.15
N TYR A 143 9.05 15.60 8.32
CA TYR A 143 8.89 14.95 9.62
C TYR A 143 10.15 14.26 10.15
N GLY A 144 11.29 14.41 9.47
CA GLY A 144 12.55 13.75 9.84
C GLY A 144 12.43 12.22 9.80
N LYS A 145 11.73 11.68 8.81
CA LYS A 145 11.54 10.24 8.59
C LYS A 145 12.38 9.78 7.40
N LYS A 146 12.38 8.47 7.15
CA LYS A 146 12.97 7.85 5.96
C LYS A 146 12.10 6.67 5.56
N THR A 147 11.63 6.65 4.32
CA THR A 147 10.78 5.61 3.76
C THR A 147 11.54 4.89 2.65
N ILE A 148 11.72 3.58 2.80
CA ILE A 148 12.44 2.73 1.82
C ILE A 148 11.57 1.61 1.26
N ALA A 149 10.31 1.55 1.68
CA ALA A 149 9.38 0.48 1.38
C ALA A 149 8.11 0.99 0.68
N ALA A 150 7.75 0.31 -0.41
CA ALA A 150 6.50 0.47 -1.12
C ALA A 150 5.54 -0.69 -0.80
N LYS A 151 4.23 -0.42 -0.88
CA LYS A 151 3.22 -1.48 -0.97
C LYS A 151 2.22 -1.13 -2.06
N MET A 152 2.04 -2.05 -3.01
CA MET A 152 0.93 -2.06 -3.95
C MET A 152 0.04 -3.28 -3.64
N THR A 153 -1.27 -3.14 -3.83
CA THR A 153 -2.25 -4.16 -3.45
C THR A 153 -3.31 -4.23 -4.53
N ASP A 154 -3.96 -5.37 -4.70
CA ASP A 154 -5.03 -5.67 -5.66
C ASP A 154 -4.53 -5.93 -7.08
N VAL A 155 -3.65 -5.08 -7.60
CA VAL A 155 -3.03 -5.30 -8.93
C VAL A 155 -2.07 -6.50 -8.88
N PRO A 156 -2.33 -7.59 -9.62
CA PRO A 156 -1.53 -8.83 -9.58
C PRO A 156 -0.16 -8.71 -10.24
N GLY A 157 0.03 -7.77 -11.17
CA GLY A 157 1.29 -7.59 -11.89
C GLY A 157 1.68 -6.14 -12.10
N HIS A 158 2.97 -5.91 -12.30
CA HIS A 158 3.49 -4.59 -12.66
C HIS A 158 4.60 -4.72 -13.69
N THR A 159 4.74 -3.71 -14.54
CA THR A 159 5.85 -3.66 -15.50
C THR A 159 7.19 -3.63 -14.77
N ARG A 160 8.18 -4.38 -15.28
CA ARG A 160 9.56 -4.37 -14.74
C ARG A 160 10.18 -2.97 -14.76
N SER A 161 9.69 -2.11 -15.65
CA SER A 161 10.19 -0.74 -15.84
C SER A 161 10.02 0.17 -14.62
N ILE A 162 9.24 -0.22 -13.59
CA ILE A 162 9.12 0.55 -12.34
C ILE A 162 10.31 0.36 -11.40
N VAL A 163 11.06 -0.74 -11.54
CA VAL A 163 12.17 -1.12 -10.63
C VAL A 163 13.24 -0.03 -10.60
N ALA A 164 13.71 0.42 -11.76
CA ALA A 164 14.76 1.43 -11.83
C ALA A 164 14.35 2.81 -11.30
N PRO A 165 13.18 3.38 -11.67
CA PRO A 165 12.63 4.58 -11.03
C PRO A 165 12.52 4.48 -9.50
N MET A 166 11.98 3.38 -8.99
CA MET A 166 11.81 3.18 -7.55
C MET A 166 13.15 3.07 -6.83
N SER A 167 14.11 2.33 -7.39
CA SER A 167 15.46 2.21 -6.83
C SER A 167 16.17 3.57 -6.76
N ARG A 168 16.08 4.39 -7.82
CA ARG A 168 16.62 5.76 -7.83
C ARG A 168 15.95 6.67 -6.81
N ALA A 169 14.65 6.46 -6.55
CA ALA A 169 13.91 7.12 -5.48
C ALA A 169 14.24 6.55 -4.07
N GLY A 170 15.34 5.81 -3.89
CA GLY A 170 15.74 5.30 -2.58
C GLY A 170 14.87 4.15 -2.04
N ILE A 171 13.88 3.68 -2.79
CA ILE A 171 13.05 2.52 -2.44
C ILE A 171 13.89 1.26 -2.64
N ARG A 172 13.80 0.33 -1.70
CA ARG A 172 14.56 -0.94 -1.69
C ARG A 172 13.67 -2.16 -1.60
N PHE A 173 12.43 -1.97 -1.19
CA PHE A 173 11.46 -3.03 -0.95
C PHE A 173 10.12 -2.66 -1.59
N LEU A 174 9.50 -3.63 -2.25
CA LEU A 174 8.13 -3.56 -2.73
C LEU A 174 7.37 -4.79 -2.21
N HIS A 175 6.28 -4.54 -1.49
CA HIS A 175 5.28 -5.57 -1.22
C HIS A 175 4.17 -5.48 -2.26
N ILE A 176 3.83 -6.62 -2.87
CA ILE A 176 2.65 -6.79 -3.72
C ILE A 176 1.75 -7.82 -3.03
N GLY A 177 0.51 -7.42 -2.74
CA GLY A 177 -0.55 -8.35 -2.34
C GLY A 177 -1.62 -8.38 -3.41
N VAL A 178 -1.87 -9.52 -4.02
CA VAL A 178 -2.70 -9.60 -5.24
C VAL A 178 -4.17 -9.79 -4.94
N ASN A 179 -5.04 -9.43 -5.89
CA ASN A 179 -6.43 -9.85 -5.87
C ASN A 179 -6.54 -11.35 -6.20
N PRO A 180 -7.05 -12.20 -5.28
CA PRO A 180 -7.21 -13.62 -5.55
C PRO A 180 -8.33 -13.94 -6.56
N ALA A 181 -9.12 -12.95 -6.99
CA ALA A 181 -10.18 -13.10 -7.98
C ALA A 181 -9.67 -13.22 -9.44
N CYS A 182 -8.36 -13.14 -9.67
CA CYS A 182 -7.75 -13.27 -10.99
C CYS A 182 -6.62 -14.32 -11.00
N PRO A 183 -6.19 -14.81 -12.18
CA PRO A 183 -5.05 -15.72 -12.27
C PRO A 183 -3.78 -15.09 -11.70
N ILE A 184 -3.23 -15.68 -10.64
CA ILE A 184 -2.07 -15.12 -9.94
C ILE A 184 -0.76 -15.49 -10.67
N PRO A 185 0.09 -14.51 -11.05
CA PRO A 185 1.42 -14.76 -11.58
C PRO A 185 2.28 -15.70 -10.71
N GLY A 186 3.00 -16.61 -11.36
CA GLY A 186 3.91 -17.56 -10.71
C GLY A 186 5.24 -16.92 -10.31
N VAL A 187 5.22 -16.08 -9.28
CA VAL A 187 6.40 -15.37 -8.74
C VAL A 187 6.79 -15.97 -7.39
N PRO A 188 8.10 -16.17 -7.10
CA PRO A 188 8.53 -16.57 -5.75
C PRO A 188 8.09 -15.54 -4.71
N GLU A 189 7.61 -16.02 -3.57
CA GLU A 189 7.07 -15.15 -2.51
C GLU A 189 8.08 -14.12 -2.01
N PHE A 190 9.36 -14.50 -1.89
CA PHE A 190 10.47 -13.60 -1.59
C PHE A 190 11.47 -13.67 -2.74
N CYS A 191 11.74 -12.55 -3.41
CA CYS A 191 12.73 -12.50 -4.46
C CYS A 191 13.38 -11.11 -4.59
N ARG A 192 14.41 -11.03 -5.42
CA ARG A 192 15.00 -9.78 -5.90
C ARG A 192 14.53 -9.54 -7.31
N TRP A 193 13.74 -8.49 -7.53
CA TRP A 193 13.24 -8.13 -8.84
C TRP A 193 14.18 -7.12 -9.48
N ARG A 194 14.85 -7.54 -10.56
CA ARG A 194 15.96 -6.81 -11.18
C ARG A 194 15.63 -6.35 -12.59
N ASP A 195 15.93 -5.09 -12.88
CA ASP A 195 15.80 -4.51 -14.21
C ASP A 195 17.09 -4.63 -15.03
N THR A 196 16.99 -4.29 -16.31
CA THR A 196 18.08 -4.37 -17.30
C THR A 196 19.28 -3.47 -17.02
N ASP A 197 19.09 -2.38 -16.26
CA ASP A 197 20.18 -1.48 -15.85
C ASP A 197 20.90 -1.94 -14.57
N GLY A 198 20.51 -3.09 -14.03
CA GLY A 198 21.04 -3.64 -12.78
C GLY A 198 20.37 -3.11 -11.51
N SER A 199 19.45 -2.15 -11.62
CA SER A 199 18.60 -1.73 -10.50
C SER A 199 17.77 -2.90 -10.01
N GLU A 200 17.55 -2.94 -8.70
CA GLU A 200 16.90 -4.07 -8.05
C GLU A 200 16.07 -3.60 -6.85
N LEU A 201 14.94 -4.28 -6.63
CA LEU A 201 14.13 -4.17 -5.43
C LEU A 201 13.99 -5.56 -4.81
N ILE A 202 13.95 -5.64 -3.48
CA ILE A 202 13.41 -6.82 -2.81
C ILE A 202 11.90 -6.80 -3.04
N LEU A 203 11.37 -7.91 -3.54
CA LEU A 203 9.95 -8.12 -3.76
C LEU A 203 9.42 -9.16 -2.77
N VAL A 204 8.36 -8.79 -2.04
CA VAL A 204 7.49 -9.74 -1.34
C VAL A 204 6.19 -9.82 -2.10
N TYR A 205 5.87 -11.01 -2.59
CA TYR A 205 4.73 -11.28 -3.45
C TYR A 205 3.76 -12.25 -2.75
N GLN A 206 2.64 -11.72 -2.28
CA GLN A 206 1.62 -12.48 -1.56
C GLN A 206 0.38 -12.71 -2.43
N GLN A 207 -0.19 -13.91 -2.29
CA GLN A 207 -1.36 -14.37 -3.06
C GLN A 207 -2.71 -13.81 -2.55
N ASP A 208 -2.64 -12.89 -1.60
CA ASP A 208 -3.76 -12.12 -1.05
C ASP A 208 -3.23 -10.73 -0.66
N TYR A 209 -4.09 -9.80 -0.25
CA TYR A 209 -3.73 -8.41 0.05
C TYR A 209 -2.66 -8.27 1.14
N GLY A 210 -2.66 -9.21 2.08
CA GLY A 210 -1.75 -9.27 3.20
C GLY A 210 -1.91 -10.60 3.92
N SER A 211 -0.83 -11.34 4.05
CA SER A 211 -0.81 -12.60 4.79
C SER A 211 0.28 -12.59 5.86
N GLU A 212 0.18 -13.57 6.74
CA GLU A 212 1.23 -13.89 7.68
C GLU A 212 2.22 -14.87 7.06
N ASN A 213 3.50 -14.50 7.04
CA ASN A 213 4.55 -15.33 6.46
C ASN A 213 5.80 -15.34 7.33
N ILE A 214 6.38 -16.52 7.46
CA ILE A 214 7.72 -16.67 8.03
C ILE A 214 8.71 -16.12 7.01
N LEU A 215 9.52 -15.15 7.43
CA LEU A 215 10.58 -14.60 6.61
C LEU A 215 11.66 -15.65 6.32
N PRO A 216 12.41 -15.49 5.21
CA PRO A 216 13.59 -16.30 4.95
C PRO A 216 14.51 -16.34 6.19
N GLY A 217 15.03 -17.51 6.52
CA GLY A 217 15.80 -17.75 7.76
C GLY A 217 14.97 -18.24 8.96
N GLY A 218 13.64 -18.25 8.89
CA GLY A 218 12.79 -19.03 9.81
C GLY A 218 12.60 -18.46 11.23
N LYS A 219 13.20 -17.31 11.53
CA LYS A 219 13.22 -16.69 12.87
C LYS A 219 12.30 -15.50 13.04
N ALA A 220 11.86 -14.90 11.94
CA ALA A 220 11.01 -13.73 11.94
C ALA A 220 9.73 -14.00 11.14
N VAL A 221 8.64 -13.35 11.52
CA VAL A 221 7.35 -13.40 10.82
C VAL A 221 6.93 -11.98 10.45
N ILE A 222 6.37 -11.80 9.26
CA ILE A 222 5.57 -10.63 8.92
C ILE A 222 4.10 -10.98 9.08
N SER A 223 3.36 -10.16 9.82
CA SER A 223 1.91 -10.26 10.00
C SER A 223 1.29 -8.97 9.47
N ILE A 224 0.81 -9.02 8.22
CA ILE A 224 0.14 -7.90 7.58
C ILE A 224 -1.35 -8.01 7.87
N ASN A 225 -1.82 -7.15 8.77
CA ASN A 225 -3.20 -7.11 9.21
C ASN A 225 -3.93 -6.05 8.40
N PHE A 226 -4.79 -6.52 7.50
CA PHE A 226 -5.51 -5.69 6.54
C PHE A 226 -6.99 -5.56 6.93
N THR A 227 -7.52 -4.34 6.85
CA THR A 227 -8.96 -4.16 6.62
C THR A 227 -9.24 -4.09 5.13
N GLY A 228 -10.38 -4.64 4.72
CA GLY A 228 -10.78 -4.68 3.31
C GLY A 228 -11.07 -3.30 2.72
N ASP A 229 -11.45 -3.30 1.46
CA ASP A 229 -11.72 -2.15 0.58
C ASP A 229 -12.49 -1.05 1.31
N ASN A 230 -11.82 0.07 1.56
CA ASN A 230 -12.40 1.26 2.19
C ASN A 230 -13.21 1.01 3.49
N HIS A 231 -12.88 -0.04 4.25
CA HIS A 231 -13.55 -0.35 5.52
C HIS A 231 -13.10 0.54 6.69
N GLY A 232 -12.04 1.32 6.50
CA GLY A 232 -11.42 2.13 7.55
C GLY A 232 -10.48 1.34 8.46
N PRO A 233 -9.92 1.97 9.51
CA PRO A 233 -8.94 1.35 10.39
C PRO A 233 -9.56 0.24 11.26
N HIS A 234 -8.70 -0.61 11.82
CA HIS A 234 -9.12 -1.62 12.78
C HIS A 234 -9.68 -0.95 14.04
N PRO A 235 -10.83 -1.41 14.59
CA PRO A 235 -11.27 -0.96 15.89
C PRO A 235 -10.32 -1.44 16.98
N TYR A 236 -10.25 -0.70 18.09
CA TYR A 236 -9.36 -0.98 19.22
C TYR A 236 -9.42 -2.46 19.69
N GLU A 237 -10.62 -3.01 19.86
CA GLU A 237 -10.80 -4.40 20.30
C GLU A 237 -10.22 -5.42 19.30
N LYS A 238 -10.30 -5.11 18.00
CA LYS A 238 -9.72 -5.96 16.95
C LYS A 238 -8.20 -5.91 17.00
N VAL A 239 -7.60 -4.74 17.26
CA VAL A 239 -6.16 -4.61 17.45
C VAL A 239 -5.69 -5.47 18.63
N LYS A 240 -6.36 -5.38 19.79
CA LYS A 240 -6.04 -6.21 20.96
C LYS A 240 -6.19 -7.71 20.66
N ALA A 241 -7.25 -8.10 19.95
CA ALA A 241 -7.47 -9.48 19.55
C ALA A 241 -6.35 -10.02 18.62
N ILE A 242 -5.89 -9.19 17.66
CA ILE A 242 -4.78 -9.55 16.77
C ILE A 242 -3.50 -9.81 17.57
N TYR A 243 -3.13 -8.91 18.49
CA TYR A 243 -1.95 -9.09 19.33
C TYR A 243 -2.07 -10.33 20.24
N ALA A 244 -3.24 -10.57 20.83
CA ALA A 244 -3.49 -11.74 21.68
C ALA A 244 -3.34 -13.06 20.89
N ASP A 245 -3.88 -13.10 19.68
CA ASP A 245 -3.75 -14.25 18.78
C ASP A 245 -2.29 -14.49 18.36
N LEU A 246 -1.56 -13.44 17.98
CA LEU A 246 -0.14 -13.52 17.66
C LEU A 246 0.70 -14.01 18.85
N HIS A 247 0.42 -13.52 20.06
CA HIS A 247 1.08 -14.02 21.27
C HIS A 247 0.81 -15.50 21.52
N LYS A 248 -0.41 -15.98 21.25
CA LYS A 248 -0.74 -17.40 21.38
C LYS A 248 0.03 -18.26 20.38
N ARG A 249 0.16 -17.80 19.13
CA ARG A 249 0.83 -18.54 18.05
C ARG A 249 2.35 -18.45 18.13
N TYR A 250 2.89 -17.34 18.64
CA TYR A 250 4.32 -17.10 18.78
C TYR A 250 4.71 -16.71 20.22
N PRO A 251 4.57 -17.62 21.20
CA PRO A 251 4.66 -17.30 22.63
C PRO A 251 6.05 -16.85 23.09
N LYS A 252 7.10 -17.11 22.31
CA LYS A 252 8.48 -16.66 22.61
C LYS A 252 8.91 -15.45 21.79
N ALA A 253 8.09 -15.02 20.83
CA ALA A 253 8.47 -13.95 19.91
C ALA A 253 8.20 -12.58 20.52
N ARG A 254 9.09 -11.62 20.22
CA ARG A 254 8.79 -10.21 20.45
C ARG A 254 7.89 -9.70 19.33
N LEU A 255 6.68 -9.27 19.68
CA LEU A 255 5.78 -8.58 18.75
C LEU A 255 6.23 -7.12 18.62
N ILE A 256 6.44 -6.66 17.39
CA ILE A 256 6.91 -5.32 17.06
C ILE A 256 5.89 -4.69 16.15
N ALA A 257 5.22 -3.64 16.62
CA ALA A 257 4.41 -2.81 15.73
C ALA A 257 5.34 -2.13 14.72
N SER A 258 5.06 -2.28 13.43
CA SER A 258 6.00 -1.90 12.38
C SER A 258 5.33 -1.29 11.17
N SER A 259 6.14 -0.54 10.43
CA SER A 259 5.87 -0.19 9.04
C SER A 259 6.48 -1.26 8.12
N PHE A 260 6.39 -1.04 6.81
CA PHE A 260 7.12 -1.89 5.86
C PHE A 260 8.64 -1.62 5.85
N ASN A 261 9.13 -0.52 6.45
CA ASN A 261 10.56 -0.25 6.51
C ASN A 261 11.32 -1.28 7.35
N GLU A 262 10.80 -1.65 8.52
CA GLU A 262 11.45 -2.63 9.40
C GLU A 262 11.54 -4.01 8.72
N ILE A 263 10.53 -4.35 7.91
CA ILE A 263 10.52 -5.56 7.09
C ILE A 263 11.58 -5.46 5.98
N ALA A 264 11.67 -4.30 5.32
CA ALA A 264 12.67 -4.05 4.29
C ALA A 264 14.09 -4.20 4.85
N GLU A 265 14.37 -3.64 6.03
CA GLU A 265 15.69 -3.74 6.69
C GLU A 265 16.08 -5.20 7.00
N GLU A 266 15.14 -5.99 7.54
CA GLU A 266 15.36 -7.42 7.81
C GLU A 266 15.68 -8.18 6.51
N LEU A 267 14.92 -7.95 5.44
CA LEU A 267 15.13 -8.64 4.16
C LEU A 267 16.39 -8.17 3.43
N ILE A 268 16.77 -6.89 3.53
CA ILE A 268 18.03 -6.37 2.97
C ILE A 268 19.23 -7.10 3.58
N ALA A 269 19.20 -7.40 4.88
CA ALA A 269 20.28 -8.12 5.55
C ALA A 269 20.50 -9.56 5.04
N MET A 270 19.51 -10.14 4.34
CA MET A 270 19.54 -11.50 3.81
C MET A 270 19.30 -11.57 2.29
N GLN A 271 19.37 -10.44 1.59
CA GLN A 271 18.99 -10.32 0.18
C GLN A 271 19.73 -11.29 -0.75
N ASP A 272 20.98 -11.66 -0.41
CA ASP A 272 21.79 -12.57 -1.22
C ASP A 272 21.29 -14.01 -1.21
N GLN A 273 20.40 -14.36 -0.28
CA GLN A 273 19.74 -15.67 -0.21
C GLN A 273 18.47 -15.73 -1.09
N LEU A 274 18.00 -14.59 -1.58
CA LEU A 274 16.75 -14.49 -2.32
C LEU A 274 16.98 -14.78 -3.81
N PRO A 275 16.08 -15.54 -4.47
CA PRO A 275 16.14 -15.78 -5.91
C PRO A 275 15.99 -14.46 -6.68
N VAL A 276 16.62 -14.37 -7.84
CA VAL A 276 16.51 -13.20 -8.73
C VAL A 276 15.42 -13.46 -9.78
N VAL A 277 14.53 -12.50 -9.94
CA VAL A 277 13.53 -12.46 -11.01
C VAL A 277 13.87 -11.29 -11.93
N THR A 278 13.97 -11.57 -13.23
CA THR A 278 14.22 -10.55 -14.27
C THR A 278 13.06 -10.43 -15.24
N SER A 279 12.01 -11.23 -15.09
CA SER A 279 10.83 -11.19 -15.96
C SER A 279 9.95 -10.00 -15.62
N GLU A 280 9.14 -9.57 -16.59
CA GLU A 280 7.97 -8.76 -16.30
C GLU A 280 6.93 -9.60 -15.56
N ILE A 281 6.23 -9.00 -14.61
CA ILE A 281 5.11 -9.62 -13.90
C ILE A 281 3.86 -9.02 -14.55
N GLY A 282 3.39 -9.64 -15.63
CA GLY A 282 2.30 -9.08 -16.42
C GLY A 282 1.02 -8.97 -15.61
N ASP A 283 0.36 -7.82 -15.72
CA ASP A 283 -0.92 -7.62 -15.06
C ASP A 283 -2.06 -8.39 -15.74
N THR A 284 -2.82 -9.15 -14.94
CA THR A 284 -3.93 -10.00 -15.39
C THR A 284 -5.30 -9.42 -15.02
N TRP A 285 -5.35 -8.18 -14.51
CA TRP A 285 -6.55 -7.56 -13.95
C TRP A 285 -7.02 -6.31 -14.73
N ILE A 286 -6.14 -5.68 -15.51
CA ILE A 286 -6.30 -4.37 -16.16
C ILE A 286 -7.28 -4.37 -17.34
N TYR A 287 -8.57 -4.62 -17.09
CA TYR A 287 -9.61 -4.58 -18.13
C TYR A 287 -10.18 -3.16 -18.35
N GLY A 288 -10.17 -2.32 -17.31
CA GLY A 288 -10.89 -1.03 -17.32
C GLY A 288 -10.33 0.00 -18.31
N TYR A 289 -9.01 0.12 -18.41
CA TYR A 289 -8.37 1.17 -19.24
C TYR A 289 -8.70 1.03 -20.73
N GLY A 290 -8.77 -0.21 -21.23
CA GLY A 290 -9.16 -0.48 -22.62
C GLY A 290 -10.61 -0.11 -22.94
N SER A 291 -11.47 -0.06 -21.91
CA SER A 291 -12.90 0.25 -22.06
C SER A 291 -13.21 1.76 -22.13
N ALA A 292 -12.24 2.63 -21.78
CA ALA A 292 -12.42 4.08 -21.71
C ALA A 292 -11.45 4.86 -22.64
N PRO A 293 -11.50 4.66 -23.97
CA PRO A 293 -10.49 5.16 -24.90
C PRO A 293 -10.36 6.68 -24.92
N ILE A 294 -11.46 7.42 -24.77
CA ILE A 294 -11.43 8.90 -24.73
C ILE A 294 -10.77 9.42 -23.46
N ARG A 295 -11.04 8.78 -22.31
CA ARG A 295 -10.37 9.10 -21.03
C ARG A 295 -8.87 8.88 -21.16
N MET A 296 -8.48 7.73 -21.73
CA MET A 296 -7.08 7.38 -21.91
C MET A 296 -6.34 8.23 -22.93
N ALA A 297 -7.02 8.67 -24.00
CA ALA A 297 -6.46 9.64 -24.93
C ALA A 297 -6.15 10.98 -24.23
N LYS A 298 -7.07 11.48 -23.40
CA LYS A 298 -6.89 12.71 -22.62
C LYS A 298 -5.78 12.55 -21.58
N PHE A 299 -5.78 11.45 -20.82
CA PHE A 299 -4.76 11.16 -19.81
C PHE A 299 -3.35 11.09 -20.42
N ARG A 300 -3.19 10.41 -21.57
CA ARG A 300 -1.92 10.35 -22.30
C ARG A 300 -1.48 11.74 -22.80
N ALA A 301 -2.41 12.53 -23.34
CA ALA A 301 -2.11 13.88 -23.81
C ALA A 301 -1.64 14.79 -22.66
N LEU A 302 -2.28 14.73 -21.49
CA LEU A 302 -1.89 15.50 -20.31
C LEU A 302 -0.57 15.00 -19.71
N SER A 303 -0.34 13.69 -19.67
CA SER A 303 0.92 13.10 -19.18
C SER A 303 2.10 13.50 -20.07
N GLU A 304 1.91 13.52 -21.38
CA GLU A 304 2.92 14.01 -22.32
C GLU A 304 3.14 15.53 -22.19
N LEU A 305 2.08 16.32 -22.04
CA LEU A 305 2.19 17.75 -21.81
C LEU A 305 3.00 18.07 -20.55
N TYR A 306 2.75 17.32 -19.46
CA TYR A 306 3.54 17.42 -18.23
C TYR A 306 5.02 17.11 -18.46
N SER A 307 5.31 16.06 -19.22
CA SER A 307 6.68 15.68 -19.60
C SER A 307 7.36 16.79 -20.42
N GLN A 308 6.62 17.46 -21.32
CA GLN A 308 7.11 18.62 -22.06
C GLN A 308 7.39 19.82 -21.16
N TRP A 309 6.56 20.06 -20.15
CA TRP A 309 6.79 21.12 -19.18
C TRP A 309 8.06 20.88 -18.36
N LEU A 310 8.33 19.64 -17.94
CA LEU A 310 9.57 19.27 -17.27
C LEU A 310 10.78 19.46 -18.17
N ARG A 311 10.76 18.90 -19.39
CA ARG A 311 11.88 19.03 -20.36
C ARG A 311 12.15 20.50 -20.72
N GLY A 312 11.10 21.28 -20.90
CA GLY A 312 11.17 22.70 -21.20
C GLY A 312 11.40 23.60 -19.98
N LYS A 313 11.57 23.04 -18.78
CA LYS A 313 11.74 23.76 -17.51
C LYS A 313 10.63 24.79 -17.23
N LYS A 314 9.41 24.52 -17.71
CA LYS A 314 8.22 25.33 -17.43
C LYS A 314 7.62 25.05 -16.05
N ILE A 315 7.93 23.90 -15.48
CA ILE A 315 7.56 23.52 -14.12
C ILE A 315 8.75 22.81 -13.47
N ASP A 316 9.02 23.11 -12.20
CA ASP A 316 10.04 22.41 -11.41
C ASP A 316 9.44 21.11 -10.87
N LYS A 317 10.08 19.96 -11.17
CA LYS A 317 9.66 18.63 -10.72
C LYS A 317 9.49 18.54 -9.19
N ASN A 318 10.27 19.32 -8.44
CA ASN A 318 10.26 19.30 -6.98
C ASN A 318 9.27 20.29 -6.36
N SER A 319 8.56 21.07 -7.18
CA SER A 319 7.57 22.03 -6.70
C SER A 319 6.28 21.35 -6.26
N ASP A 320 5.57 21.97 -5.31
CA ASP A 320 4.23 21.53 -4.89
C ASP A 320 3.23 21.54 -6.06
N ALA A 321 3.40 22.44 -7.02
CA ALA A 321 2.58 22.48 -8.22
C ALA A 321 2.77 21.23 -9.10
N ALA A 322 4.01 20.81 -9.33
CA ALA A 322 4.32 19.60 -10.09
C ALA A 322 3.82 18.35 -9.36
N LEU A 323 4.03 18.30 -8.05
CA LEU A 323 3.61 17.18 -7.24
C LEU A 323 2.08 17.05 -7.22
N ASN A 324 1.37 18.15 -6.96
CA ASN A 324 -0.09 18.16 -7.00
C ASN A 324 -0.62 17.76 -8.39
N PHE A 325 -0.07 18.33 -9.46
CA PHE A 325 -0.48 17.94 -10.81
C PHE A 325 -0.30 16.44 -11.06
N ALA A 326 0.87 15.88 -10.70
CA ALA A 326 1.17 14.48 -10.92
C ALA A 326 0.29 13.55 -10.07
N LEU A 327 0.06 13.90 -8.81
CA LEU A 327 -0.76 13.12 -7.90
C LEU A 327 -2.23 13.12 -8.30
N GLU A 328 -2.79 14.25 -8.75
CA GLU A 328 -4.18 14.30 -9.21
C GLU A 328 -4.36 13.61 -10.56
N LEU A 329 -3.46 13.87 -11.53
CA LEU A 329 -3.52 13.19 -12.82
C LEU A 329 -3.32 11.68 -12.65
N GLY A 330 -2.43 11.28 -11.74
CA GLY A 330 -2.14 9.88 -11.40
C GLY A 330 -3.31 9.12 -10.80
N LEU A 331 -4.35 9.79 -10.28
CA LEU A 331 -5.58 9.11 -9.84
C LEU A 331 -6.32 8.42 -11.00
N ILE A 332 -6.07 8.83 -12.25
CA ILE A 332 -6.57 8.11 -13.42
C ILE A 332 -5.85 6.76 -13.58
N ALA A 333 -4.58 6.69 -13.16
CA ALA A 333 -3.74 5.48 -13.14
C ALA A 333 -3.85 4.69 -11.84
N GLU A 334 -4.54 5.23 -10.83
CA GLU A 334 -4.92 4.50 -9.64
C GLU A 334 -5.82 3.33 -10.06
N HIS A 335 -5.57 2.16 -9.47
CA HIS A 335 -6.03 0.90 -10.05
C HIS A 335 -7.55 0.76 -10.22
N THR A 336 -8.34 1.51 -9.45
CA THR A 336 -9.81 1.46 -9.50
C THR A 336 -10.43 2.42 -10.52
N GLN A 337 -9.63 3.33 -11.08
CA GLN A 337 -10.05 4.26 -12.15
C GLN A 337 -11.34 5.03 -11.81
N GLY A 338 -11.42 5.61 -10.62
CA GLY A 338 -12.63 6.28 -10.13
C GLY A 338 -13.30 7.23 -11.12
N VAL A 339 -14.64 7.25 -11.16
CA VAL A 339 -15.41 7.89 -12.25
C VAL A 339 -15.32 9.42 -12.26
N ASP A 340 -15.22 10.04 -11.10
CA ASP A 340 -15.18 11.49 -10.87
C ASP A 340 -13.77 12.02 -10.54
N VAL A 341 -12.73 11.32 -11.01
CA VAL A 341 -11.32 11.77 -10.97
C VAL A 341 -11.05 12.85 -12.01
#